data_AF-A0A8T6MA71-F1
#
_entry.id   AF-A0A8T6MA71-F1
#
_cell.length_a   1.000
_cell.length_b   1.000
_cell.length_c   1.000
_cell.angle_alpha   90.00
_cell.angle_beta   90.00
_cell.angle_gamma   90.00
#
_symmetry.space_group_name_H-M   'P 1'
#
loop_
_entity.id
_entity.type
_entity.pdbx_description
1 polymer ?
#
loop_
_entity_poly.entity_id
_entity_poly.type
_entity_poly.pdbx_seq_one_letter_code
_entity_poly.pdbx_strand_id
1 'polypeptide(L)'
;MVEEPKRKRRRKKGDRDYIDNKRFTKEISEWVLLTKGKKRSEWPDVPEFVTESILLLVSNYAKRYNFRGYTYLDEMKAEATLNCFRYLAKFNPEKSDNAYGYYSKCIENSFRMILKKEKEQAELRNGEVSDVNCDIDYTNIQLWYDDHDPNFIDESVDD
;
A
#
# COMPACT_ATOMS: atom_id res chain seq x y z
N MET A 1 11.54 15.59 -34.10
CA MET A 1 10.79 14.31 -34.14
C MET A 1 10.86 13.70 -32.75
N VAL A 2 9.79 13.76 -31.97
CA VAL A 2 9.74 13.13 -30.64
C VAL A 2 9.33 11.69 -30.87
N GLU A 3 10.22 10.73 -30.64
CA GLU A 3 9.87 9.30 -30.72
C GLU A 3 8.75 9.00 -29.73
N GLU A 4 7.66 8.40 -30.20
CA GLU A 4 6.58 7.96 -29.32
C GLU A 4 7.11 6.91 -28.33
N PRO A 5 6.76 7.00 -27.04
CA PRO A 5 7.20 6.03 -26.06
C PRO A 5 6.65 4.65 -26.41
N LYS A 6 7.55 3.70 -26.71
CA LYS A 6 7.20 2.30 -26.99
C LYS A 6 6.34 1.75 -25.85
N ARG A 7 5.11 1.32 -26.15
CA ARG A 7 4.18 0.72 -25.18
C ARG A 7 4.87 -0.45 -24.47
N LYS A 8 4.91 -0.43 -23.14
CA LYS A 8 5.52 -1.51 -22.35
C LYS A 8 4.79 -2.84 -22.63
N ARG A 9 5.57 -3.91 -22.86
CA ARG A 9 5.05 -5.27 -23.07
C ARG A 9 4.20 -5.70 -21.87
N ARG A 10 3.05 -6.33 -22.12
CA ARG A 10 2.26 -7.00 -21.06
C ARG A 10 3.10 -8.15 -20.48
N ARG A 11 3.13 -8.25 -19.15
CA ARG A 11 3.81 -9.33 -18.42
C ARG A 11 3.11 -10.65 -18.68
N LYS A 12 3.87 -11.74 -18.75
CA LYS A 12 3.37 -13.09 -18.96
C LYS A 12 3.62 -13.94 -17.72
N LYS A 13 2.81 -14.99 -17.55
CA LYS A 13 3.04 -16.02 -16.53
C LYS A 13 4.44 -16.61 -16.73
N GLY A 14 5.25 -16.61 -15.68
CA GLY A 14 6.68 -16.98 -15.73
C GLY A 14 7.66 -15.80 -15.73
N ASP A 15 7.20 -14.57 -15.96
CA ASP A 15 8.04 -13.40 -15.72
C ASP A 15 8.29 -13.25 -14.19
N ARG A 16 9.53 -12.90 -13.79
CA ARG A 16 9.89 -12.70 -12.36
C ARG A 16 8.99 -11.71 -11.61
N ASP A 17 8.45 -10.73 -12.32
CA ASP A 17 7.63 -9.65 -11.78
C ASP A 17 6.11 -9.90 -11.99
N TYR A 18 5.71 -11.13 -12.34
CA TYR A 18 4.32 -11.50 -12.58
C TYR A 18 3.60 -11.87 -11.28
N ILE A 19 2.41 -11.31 -11.09
CA ILE A 19 1.50 -11.64 -9.98
C ILE A 19 0.18 -12.13 -10.60
N ASP A 20 -0.29 -13.30 -10.19
CA ASP A 20 -1.59 -13.83 -10.61
C ASP A 20 -2.70 -13.13 -9.81
N ASN A 21 -3.30 -12.09 -10.40
CA ASN A 21 -4.31 -11.26 -9.73
C ASN A 21 -5.53 -12.07 -9.27
N LYS A 22 -5.95 -13.08 -10.04
CA LYS A 22 -7.14 -13.88 -9.69
C LYS A 22 -6.85 -14.72 -8.46
N ARG A 23 -5.69 -15.38 -8.44
CA ARG A 23 -5.24 -16.16 -7.28
C ARG A 23 -5.04 -15.27 -6.05
N PHE A 24 -4.40 -14.12 -6.24
CA PHE A 24 -4.13 -13.16 -5.16
C PHE A 24 -5.42 -12.67 -4.49
N THR A 25 -6.41 -12.26 -5.29
CA THR A 25 -7.70 -11.81 -4.76
C THR A 25 -8.47 -12.94 -4.06
N LYS A 26 -8.41 -14.15 -4.60
CA LYS A 26 -9.05 -15.32 -4.00
C LYS A 26 -8.46 -15.64 -2.63
N GLU A 27 -7.13 -15.80 -2.54
CA GLU A 27 -6.46 -16.20 -1.29
C GLU A 27 -6.62 -15.13 -0.20
N ILE A 28 -6.59 -13.83 -0.56
CA ILE A 28 -6.87 -12.76 0.40
C ILE A 28 -8.32 -12.83 0.88
N SER A 29 -9.29 -12.99 -0.02
CA SER A 29 -10.71 -13.10 0.37
C SER A 29 -10.93 -14.26 1.34
N GLU A 30 -10.37 -15.44 1.05
CA GLU A 30 -10.45 -16.62 1.91
C GLU A 30 -9.79 -16.37 3.28
N TRP A 31 -8.59 -15.78 3.30
CA TRP A 31 -7.89 -15.45 4.54
C TRP A 31 -8.64 -14.42 5.38
N VAL A 32 -9.18 -13.36 4.75
CA VAL A 32 -10.00 -12.35 5.44
C VAL A 32 -11.21 -13.00 6.11
N LEU A 33 -11.93 -13.88 5.41
CA LEU A 33 -13.07 -14.61 5.99
C LEU A 33 -12.68 -15.43 7.23
N LEU A 34 -11.47 -16.01 7.26
CA LEU A 34 -10.98 -16.75 8.44
C LEU A 34 -10.66 -15.83 9.64
N THR A 35 -10.43 -14.55 9.40
CA THR A 35 -10.09 -13.55 10.44
C THR A 35 -11.32 -12.83 10.99
N LYS A 36 -12.45 -12.82 10.25
CA LYS A 36 -13.70 -12.15 10.65
C LYS A 36 -14.20 -12.68 12.00
N GLY A 37 -14.52 -11.74 12.89
CA GLY A 37 -15.05 -12.03 14.23
C GLY A 37 -14.03 -12.62 15.22
N LYS A 38 -12.74 -12.71 14.85
CA LYS A 38 -11.68 -13.23 15.71
C LYS A 38 -10.77 -12.13 16.23
N LYS A 39 -10.20 -12.33 17.42
CA LYS A 39 -9.17 -11.46 17.97
C LYS A 39 -7.89 -11.59 17.16
N ARG A 40 -7.07 -10.53 17.09
CA ARG A 40 -5.79 -10.52 16.36
C ARG A 40 -4.86 -11.67 16.74
N SER A 41 -4.89 -12.09 18.01
CA SER A 41 -4.10 -13.22 18.53
C SER A 41 -4.51 -14.59 17.99
N GLU A 42 -5.69 -14.70 17.38
CA GLU A 42 -6.28 -15.95 16.86
C GLU A 42 -6.28 -15.98 15.33
N TRP A 43 -5.67 -14.98 14.69
CA TRP A 43 -5.62 -14.92 13.24
C TRP A 43 -4.70 -16.00 12.69
N PRO A 44 -5.10 -16.70 11.62
CA PRO A 44 -4.21 -17.64 10.95
C PRO A 44 -3.04 -16.90 10.31
N ASP A 45 -1.92 -17.60 10.16
CA ASP A 45 -0.79 -17.09 9.40
C ASP A 45 -1.21 -16.67 7.99
N VAL A 46 -0.62 -15.58 7.52
CA VAL A 46 -0.87 -15.10 6.15
C VAL A 46 -0.29 -16.11 5.17
N PRO A 47 -1.03 -16.52 4.13
CA PRO A 47 -0.51 -17.43 3.12
C PRO A 47 0.78 -16.91 2.50
N GLU A 48 1.77 -17.79 2.32
CA GLU A 48 3.08 -17.43 1.78
C GLU A 48 2.95 -16.72 0.42
N PHE A 49 2.09 -17.23 -0.46
CA PHE A 49 1.83 -16.63 -1.76
C PHE A 49 1.30 -15.18 -1.67
N VAL A 50 0.46 -14.87 -0.69
CA VAL A 50 -0.04 -13.51 -0.45
C VAL A 50 1.11 -12.59 -0.03
N THR A 51 1.94 -13.05 0.90
CA THR A 51 3.12 -12.34 1.39
C THR A 51 4.10 -12.05 0.25
N GLU A 52 4.48 -13.06 -0.53
CA GLU A 52 5.36 -12.92 -1.70
C GLU A 52 4.78 -11.96 -2.74
N SER A 53 3.48 -12.05 -3.01
CA SER A 53 2.79 -11.19 -3.97
C SER A 53 2.80 -9.72 -3.55
N ILE A 54 2.60 -9.43 -2.25
CA ILE A 54 2.69 -8.06 -1.71
C ILE A 54 4.11 -7.51 -1.84
N LEU A 55 5.13 -8.29 -1.44
CA LEU A 55 6.53 -7.89 -1.55
C LEU A 55 6.93 -7.62 -3.00
N LEU A 56 6.47 -8.47 -3.92
CA LEU A 56 6.69 -8.28 -5.35
C LEU A 56 5.95 -7.05 -5.89
N LEU A 57 4.74 -6.78 -5.41
CA LEU A 57 3.96 -5.60 -5.78
C LEU A 57 4.68 -4.31 -5.36
N VAL A 58 5.14 -4.24 -4.11
CA VAL A 58 5.93 -3.11 -3.57
C VAL A 58 7.21 -2.91 -4.39
N SER A 59 7.94 -4.00 -4.65
CA SER A 59 9.16 -3.97 -5.47
C SER A 59 8.91 -3.46 -6.90
N ASN A 60 7.77 -3.86 -7.50
CA ASN A 60 7.36 -3.37 -8.81
C ASN A 60 6.98 -1.89 -8.80
N TYR A 61 6.41 -1.39 -7.71
CA TYR A 61 6.11 0.04 -7.53
C TYR A 61 7.38 0.87 -7.41
N ALA A 62 8.37 0.40 -6.66
CA ALA A 62 9.68 1.05 -6.52
C ALA A 62 10.43 1.22 -7.84
N LYS A 63 10.19 0.36 -8.84
CA LYS A 63 10.78 0.47 -10.19
C LYS A 63 10.11 1.53 -11.08
N ARG A 64 8.97 2.12 -10.67
CA ARG A 64 8.25 3.12 -11.49
C ARG A 64 9.04 4.42 -11.58
N TYR A 65 8.91 5.14 -12.70
CA TYR A 65 9.67 6.36 -12.97
C TYR A 65 9.41 7.46 -11.92
N ASN A 66 8.21 7.50 -11.33
CA ASN A 66 7.85 8.43 -10.27
C ASN A 66 8.63 8.24 -8.98
N PHE A 67 9.14 7.03 -8.72
CA PHE A 67 9.69 6.64 -7.41
C PHE A 67 11.14 6.15 -7.48
N ARG A 68 11.58 5.66 -8.64
CA ARG A 68 12.96 5.22 -8.83
C ARG A 68 13.93 6.39 -8.62
N GLY A 69 15.03 6.16 -7.92
CA GLY A 69 16.10 7.14 -7.75
C GLY A 69 16.02 8.02 -6.52
N TYR A 70 14.97 7.90 -5.69
CA TYR A 70 14.99 8.51 -4.35
C TYR A 70 15.94 7.74 -3.42
N THR A 71 16.61 8.47 -2.54
CA THR A 71 17.55 7.91 -1.53
C THR A 71 16.82 7.13 -0.44
N TYR A 72 15.60 7.52 -0.11
CA TYR A 72 14.71 6.91 0.89
C TYR A 72 13.80 5.82 0.29
N LEU A 73 14.17 5.24 -0.85
CA LEU A 73 13.34 4.23 -1.53
C LEU A 73 13.14 2.96 -0.70
N ASP A 74 14.11 2.58 0.12
CA ASP A 74 13.98 1.40 0.99
C ASP A 74 13.07 1.66 2.20
N GLU A 75 13.08 2.89 2.74
CA GLU A 75 12.11 3.32 3.76
C GLU A 75 10.69 3.34 3.19
N MET A 76 10.50 3.84 1.97
CA MET A 76 9.21 3.75 1.27
C MET A 76 8.70 2.32 1.16
N LYS A 77 9.57 1.37 0.77
CA LYS A 77 9.19 -0.04 0.62
C LYS A 77 8.82 -0.64 1.96
N ALA A 78 9.59 -0.36 3.01
CA ALA A 78 9.33 -0.88 4.35
C ALA A 78 7.98 -0.38 4.88
N GLU A 79 7.72 0.92 4.79
CA GLU A 79 6.46 1.52 5.25
C GLU A 79 5.26 1.03 4.44
N ALA A 80 5.39 0.95 3.11
CA ALA A 80 4.31 0.43 2.27
C ALA A 80 4.01 -1.04 2.55
N THR A 81 5.04 -1.86 2.75
CA THR A 81 4.87 -3.28 3.10
C THR A 81 4.13 -3.40 4.43
N LEU A 82 4.55 -2.64 5.43
CA LEU A 82 3.91 -2.60 6.74
C LEU A 82 2.44 -2.19 6.64
N ASN A 83 2.13 -1.15 5.86
CA ASN A 83 0.75 -0.69 5.66
C ASN A 83 -0.11 -1.73 4.92
N CYS A 84 0.43 -2.44 3.93
CA CYS A 84 -0.29 -3.56 3.31
C CYS A 84 -0.68 -4.65 4.32
N PHE A 85 0.22 -5.01 5.25
CA PHE A 85 -0.08 -6.02 6.28
C PHE A 85 -0.97 -5.52 7.41
N ARG A 86 -0.84 -4.24 7.80
CA ARG A 86 -1.74 -3.58 8.77
C ARG A 86 -3.18 -3.63 8.27
N TYR A 87 -3.40 -3.29 7.00
CA TYR A 87 -4.73 -3.25 6.38
C TYR A 87 -5.11 -4.54 5.64
N LEU A 88 -4.37 -5.63 5.82
CA LEU A 88 -4.62 -6.89 5.11
C LEU A 88 -6.05 -7.41 5.37
N ALA A 89 -6.47 -7.45 6.65
CA ALA A 89 -7.79 -7.93 7.05
C ALA A 89 -8.93 -6.96 6.76
N LYS A 90 -8.62 -5.69 6.42
CA LYS A 90 -9.64 -4.67 6.09
C LYS A 90 -10.15 -4.78 4.65
N PHE A 91 -9.54 -5.63 3.81
CA PHE A 91 -10.01 -5.83 2.45
C PHE A 91 -11.44 -6.42 2.45
N ASN A 92 -12.38 -5.75 1.79
CA ASN A 92 -13.76 -6.21 1.67
C ASN A 92 -14.07 -6.68 0.23
N PRO A 93 -14.25 -8.01 0.01
CA PRO A 93 -14.59 -8.57 -1.30
C PRO A 93 -15.94 -8.10 -1.87
N GLU A 94 -16.86 -7.62 -1.02
CA GLU A 94 -18.17 -7.11 -1.47
C GLU A 94 -18.04 -5.73 -2.14
N LYS A 95 -17.04 -4.96 -1.74
CA LYS A 95 -16.79 -3.61 -2.27
C LYS A 95 -15.83 -3.60 -3.44
N SER A 96 -14.86 -4.50 -3.45
CA SER A 96 -13.89 -4.61 -4.53
C SER A 96 -13.63 -6.06 -4.89
N ASP A 97 -13.82 -6.37 -6.17
CA ASP A 97 -13.48 -7.66 -6.79
C ASP A 97 -11.99 -7.79 -7.12
N ASN A 98 -11.17 -6.81 -6.73
CA ASN A 98 -9.78 -6.70 -7.15
C ASN A 98 -8.86 -6.24 -6.00
N ALA A 99 -8.35 -7.20 -5.25
CA ALA A 99 -7.40 -6.96 -4.17
C ALA A 99 -6.13 -6.24 -4.67
N TYR A 100 -5.63 -6.57 -5.87
CA TYR A 100 -4.44 -5.91 -6.42
C TYR A 100 -4.63 -4.40 -6.57
N GLY A 101 -5.83 -3.95 -6.97
CA GLY A 101 -6.16 -2.53 -7.08
C GLY A 101 -6.14 -1.82 -5.72
N TYR A 102 -6.74 -2.44 -4.72
CA TYR A 102 -6.76 -1.96 -3.33
C TYR A 102 -5.32 -1.78 -2.80
N TYR A 103 -4.51 -2.83 -2.79
CA TYR A 103 -3.14 -2.74 -2.27
C TYR A 103 -2.21 -1.87 -3.12
N SER A 104 -2.44 -1.80 -4.43
CA SER A 104 -1.75 -0.84 -5.31
C SER A 104 -1.93 0.61 -4.84
N LYS A 105 -3.14 0.95 -4.38
CA LYS A 105 -3.44 2.28 -3.85
C LYS A 105 -2.80 2.48 -2.46
N CYS A 106 -2.85 1.47 -1.59
CA CYS A 106 -2.15 1.50 -0.31
C CYS A 106 -0.65 1.79 -0.47
N ILE A 107 0.01 1.11 -1.42
CA ILE A 107 1.45 1.28 -1.68
C ILE A 107 1.74 2.68 -2.22
N GLU A 108 0.97 3.14 -3.20
CA GLU A 108 1.17 4.47 -3.79
C GLU A 108 1.04 5.58 -2.75
N ASN A 109 0.02 5.50 -1.90
CA ASN A 109 -0.22 6.47 -0.84
C ASN A 109 0.92 6.45 0.19
N SER A 110 1.39 5.27 0.60
CA SER A 110 2.54 5.13 1.52
C SER A 110 3.81 5.78 0.96
N PHE A 111 4.10 5.58 -0.34
CA PHE A 111 5.26 6.18 -0.98
C PHE A 111 5.17 7.71 -1.03
N ARG A 112 3.98 8.25 -1.35
CA ARG A 112 3.72 9.70 -1.37
C ARG A 112 3.84 10.33 0.01
N MET A 113 3.48 9.61 1.06
CA MET A 113 3.62 10.10 2.42
C MET A 113 5.09 10.25 2.82
N ILE A 114 5.94 9.26 2.56
CA ILE A 114 7.38 9.39 2.84
C ILE A 114 7.96 10.56 2.06
N LEU A 115 7.63 10.71 0.77
CA LEU A 115 8.02 11.86 -0.04
C LEU A 115 7.63 13.20 0.60
N LYS A 116 6.41 13.29 1.13
CA LYS A 116 5.90 14.49 1.81
C LYS A 116 6.68 14.77 3.10
N LYS A 117 6.89 13.74 3.93
CA LYS A 117 7.66 13.84 5.18
C LYS A 117 9.09 14.32 4.92
N GLU A 118 9.75 13.75 3.91
CA GLU A 118 11.11 14.14 3.52
C GLU A 118 11.18 15.59 3.03
N LYS A 119 10.15 16.04 2.30
CA LYS A 119 10.03 17.44 1.87
C LYS A 119 9.89 18.39 3.07
N GLU A 120 8.99 18.06 4.01
CA GLU A 120 8.77 18.85 5.23
C GLU A 120 10.03 18.90 6.11
N GLN A 121 10.74 17.78 6.28
CA GLN A 121 12.01 17.73 6.99
C GLN A 121 13.12 18.55 6.31
N ALA A 122 13.14 18.59 4.97
CA ALA A 122 14.08 19.41 4.23
C ALA A 122 13.78 20.91 4.37
N GLU A 123 12.52 21.31 4.29
CA GLU A 123 12.06 22.71 4.48
C GLU A 123 12.39 23.21 5.90
N LEU A 124 12.20 22.36 6.91
CA LEU A 124 12.64 22.60 8.29
C LEU A 124 14.14 22.86 8.40
N ARG A 125 14.96 21.97 7.82
CA ARG A 125 16.41 22.09 7.85
C ARG A 125 16.89 23.38 7.16
N ASN A 126 16.16 23.82 6.15
CA ASN A 126 16.44 25.06 5.43
C ASN A 126 15.93 26.32 6.17
N GLY A 127 15.22 26.15 7.29
CA GLY A 127 14.68 27.26 8.08
C GLY A 127 13.49 27.97 7.43
N GLU A 128 12.85 27.33 6.44
CA GLU A 128 11.71 27.90 5.70
C GLU A 128 10.40 27.80 6.51
N VAL A 129 10.36 26.96 7.54
CA VAL A 129 9.20 26.74 8.42
C VAL A 129 9.68 26.70 9.87
N SER A 130 9.13 27.57 10.74
CA SER A 130 9.50 27.64 12.16
C SER A 130 8.70 26.71 13.06
N ASP A 131 7.50 26.30 12.61
CA ASP A 131 6.55 25.52 13.41
C ASP A 131 5.92 24.43 12.54
N VAL A 132 6.52 23.24 12.53
CA VAL A 132 5.85 22.03 12.07
C VAL A 132 5.88 21.04 13.20
N ASN A 133 4.67 20.57 13.55
CA ASN A 133 4.54 19.47 14.46
C ASN A 133 5.04 18.21 13.74
N CYS A 134 6.30 17.83 13.98
CA CYS A 134 6.92 16.61 13.44
C CYS A 134 6.42 15.32 14.12
N ASP A 135 5.34 15.41 14.90
CA ASP A 135 4.69 14.23 15.43
C ASP A 135 4.28 13.33 14.27
N ILE A 136 4.74 12.08 14.32
CA ILE A 136 4.32 11.04 13.40
C ILE A 136 2.85 10.79 13.70
N ASP A 137 1.97 11.55 13.04
CA ASP A 137 0.57 11.39 13.28
C ASP A 137 0.07 10.18 12.48
N TYR A 138 0.30 9.00 13.05
CA TYR A 138 -0.31 7.75 12.61
C TYR A 138 -1.85 7.84 12.60
N THR A 139 -2.43 8.78 13.37
CA THR A 139 -3.86 9.13 13.33
C THR A 139 -4.21 9.87 12.05
N ASN A 140 -3.38 10.77 11.54
CA ASN A 140 -3.58 11.41 10.23
C ASN A 140 -3.38 10.44 9.06
N ILE A 141 -2.55 9.40 9.21
CA ILE A 141 -2.48 8.30 8.24
C ILE A 141 -3.81 7.55 8.25
N GLN A 142 -4.30 7.15 9.42
CA GLN A 142 -5.58 6.46 9.59
C GLN A 142 -6.73 7.34 9.04
N LEU A 143 -6.83 8.60 9.43
CA LEU A 143 -7.85 9.56 8.96
C LEU A 143 -7.74 9.83 7.46
N TRP A 144 -6.55 9.94 6.87
CA TRP A 144 -6.42 10.14 5.43
C TRP A 144 -6.73 8.86 4.64
N TYR A 145 -6.43 7.68 5.17
CA TYR A 145 -6.92 6.42 4.62
C TYR A 145 -8.43 6.27 4.81
N ASP A 146 -8.99 6.68 5.93
CA ASP A 146 -10.41 6.55 6.24
C ASP A 146 -11.27 7.56 5.44
N ASP A 147 -10.74 8.76 5.19
CA ASP A 147 -11.38 9.85 4.44
C ASP A 147 -11.16 9.74 2.91
N HIS A 148 -10.12 9.01 2.45
CA HIS A 148 -9.82 8.79 1.03
C HIS A 148 -9.82 7.30 0.59
N ASP A 149 -10.27 6.37 1.44
CA ASP A 149 -10.61 4.99 1.03
C ASP A 149 -12.07 4.97 0.58
N PRO A 150 -12.36 4.82 -0.73
CA PRO A 150 -13.74 4.68 -1.22
C PRO A 150 -14.45 3.43 -0.67
N ASN A 151 -13.76 2.58 0.09
CA ASN A 151 -14.28 1.38 0.75
C ASN A 151 -14.22 1.42 2.28
N PHE A 152 -13.94 2.55 2.93
CA PHE A 152 -14.02 2.68 4.38
C PHE A 152 -15.48 2.56 4.86
N ILE A 153 -15.75 1.77 5.91
CA ILE A 153 -16.97 1.85 6.72
C ILE A 153 -16.50 2.35 8.09
N ASP A 154 -17.11 3.43 8.55
CA ASP A 154 -17.03 3.83 9.94
C ASP A 154 -17.88 2.86 10.78
N GLU A 155 -17.25 1.81 11.31
CA GLU A 155 -17.90 0.88 12.26
C GLU A 155 -18.17 1.53 13.63
N SER A 156 -17.88 2.83 13.82
CA SER A 156 -18.18 3.56 15.06
C SER A 156 -19.50 4.35 15.04
N VAL A 157 -20.33 4.19 14.00
CA VAL A 157 -21.70 4.73 13.93
C VAL A 157 -22.73 3.61 14.01
N ASP A 158 -22.67 2.81 15.07
CA ASP A 158 -23.78 1.96 15.51
C ASP A 158 -23.65 1.77 17.04
N ASP A 159 -23.92 2.85 17.77
CA ASP A 159 -24.62 2.92 19.07
C ASP A 159 -24.99 4.39 19.40
#